data_AF-A0A218V4H1-F1
#
_entry.id   AF-A0A218V4H1-F1
#
_cell.length_a   1.000
_cell.length_b   1.000
_cell.length_c   1.000
_cell.angle_alpha   90.00
_cell.angle_beta   90.00
_cell.angle_gamma   90.00
#
_symmetry.space_group_name_H-M   'P 1'
#
loop_
_entity.id
_entity.type
_entity.pdbx_description
1 polymer ?
#
loop_
_entity_poly.entity_id
_entity_poly.type
_entity_poly.pdbx_seq_one_letter_code
_entity_poly.pdbx_strand_id
1 'polypeptide(L)'
;MSQMKQKFFYESKTIFVLFHRSTKKYDKHGRLLCNDIDLCDCLEIDCLGCFYPCSKCNSNKCGPECRCNRKWVYDTIETEAGDVISELPFFVPD
;
A
#
# COMPACT_ATOMS: atom_id res chain seq x y z
N MET A 1 17.78 0.22 -30.14
CA MET A 1 16.91 -0.95 -30.40
C MET A 1 16.95 -1.85 -29.18
N SER A 2 15.88 -1.90 -28.40
CA SER A 2 15.70 -2.96 -27.39
C SER A 2 14.20 -3.22 -27.31
N GLN A 3 13.80 -4.31 -27.96
CA GLN A 3 12.41 -4.67 -28.21
C GLN A 3 11.81 -5.21 -26.92
N MET A 4 10.82 -4.50 -26.35
CA MET A 4 9.96 -5.07 -25.33
C MET A 4 9.08 -6.15 -25.97
N LYS A 5 9.33 -7.41 -25.59
CA LYS A 5 8.59 -8.56 -26.09
C LYS A 5 7.17 -8.55 -25.53
N GLN A 6 6.21 -8.29 -26.41
CA GLN A 6 4.78 -8.46 -26.17
C GLN A 6 4.46 -9.96 -26.16
N LYS A 7 3.77 -10.44 -25.12
CA LYS A 7 3.13 -11.76 -25.16
C LYS A 7 1.64 -11.54 -25.27
N PHE A 8 1.12 -11.79 -26.47
CA PHE A 8 -0.30 -11.83 -26.79
C PHE A 8 -0.77 -13.25 -26.50
N PHE A 9 -1.76 -13.43 -25.63
CA PHE A 9 -2.45 -14.71 -25.49
C PHE A 9 -3.94 -14.47 -25.69
N TYR A 10 -4.52 -15.22 -26.62
CA TYR A 10 -5.91 -15.12 -27.04
C TYR A 10 -6.72 -16.17 -26.28
N GLU A 11 -7.75 -15.75 -25.56
CA GLU A 11 -9.10 -16.34 -25.64
C GLU A 11 -10.12 -15.53 -24.81
N SER A 12 -11.23 -15.16 -25.45
CA SER A 12 -12.55 -14.88 -24.86
C SER A 12 -12.77 -13.61 -24.01
N LYS A 13 -13.17 -12.52 -24.69
CA LYS A 13 -14.23 -11.55 -24.28
C LYS A 13 -14.05 -10.56 -23.10
N THR A 14 -12.84 -10.16 -22.73
CA THR A 14 -12.63 -8.84 -22.08
C THR A 14 -11.22 -8.34 -22.37
N ILE A 15 -11.09 -7.13 -22.91
CA ILE A 15 -9.80 -6.46 -23.13
C ILE A 15 -9.25 -6.05 -21.75
N PHE A 16 -8.60 -6.97 -21.04
CA PHE A 16 -7.72 -6.61 -19.94
C PHE A 16 -6.36 -6.27 -20.53
N VAL A 17 -6.15 -4.98 -20.80
CA VAL A 17 -4.80 -4.46 -20.97
C VAL A 17 -4.11 -4.63 -19.62
N LEU A 18 -3.22 -5.63 -19.48
CA LEU A 18 -2.30 -5.74 -18.35
C LEU A 18 -1.25 -4.62 -18.47
N PHE A 19 -1.70 -3.38 -18.28
CA PHE A 19 -0.86 -2.35 -17.73
C PHE A 19 -0.46 -2.87 -16.35
N HIS A 20 0.81 -3.16 -16.14
CA HIS A 20 1.40 -3.18 -14.80
C HIS A 20 1.41 -1.72 -14.25
N ARG A 21 0.22 -1.11 -14.16
CA ARG A 21 0.00 0.08 -13.36
C ARG A 21 0.18 -0.42 -11.95
N SER A 22 1.35 -0.18 -11.36
CA SER A 22 1.56 -0.27 -9.92
C SER A 22 0.31 0.28 -9.25
N THR A 23 -0.50 -0.63 -8.72
CA THR A 23 -1.82 -0.31 -8.22
C THR A 23 -1.56 0.47 -6.94
N LYS A 24 -2.26 1.59 -6.76
CA LYS A 24 -2.19 2.30 -5.48
C LYS A 24 -2.61 1.30 -4.41
N LYS A 25 -1.96 1.32 -3.25
CA LYS A 25 -2.38 0.49 -2.11
C LYS A 25 -3.40 1.22 -1.27
N TYR A 26 -3.33 2.54 -1.28
CA TYR A 26 -4.20 3.43 -0.53
C TYR A 26 -5.03 4.34 -1.44
N ASP A 27 -6.22 4.68 -0.97
CA ASP A 27 -7.11 5.66 -1.56
C ASP A 27 -6.65 7.11 -1.28
N LYS A 28 -7.47 8.09 -1.66
CA LYS A 28 -7.19 9.51 -1.42
C LYS A 28 -7.28 9.93 0.05
N HIS A 29 -7.93 9.15 0.90
CA HIS A 29 -8.09 9.39 2.33
C HIS A 29 -7.05 8.65 3.19
N GLY A 30 -6.22 7.80 2.58
CA GLY A 30 -5.24 6.99 3.29
C GLY A 30 -5.81 5.65 3.78
N ARG A 31 -6.93 5.18 3.23
CA ARG A 31 -7.48 3.84 3.50
C ARG A 31 -7.00 2.84 2.47
N LEU A 32 -6.84 1.59 2.88
CA LEU A 32 -6.37 0.53 1.99
C LEU A 32 -7.42 0.15 0.97
N LEU A 33 -7.02 -0.06 -0.28
CA LEU A 33 -7.96 -0.42 -1.35
C LEU A 33 -8.43 -1.87 -1.30
N CYS A 34 -7.72 -2.75 -0.59
CA CYS A 34 -8.10 -4.17 -0.51
C CYS A 34 -9.27 -4.43 0.45
N ASN A 35 -9.45 -3.59 1.47
CA ASN A 35 -10.41 -3.82 2.54
C ASN A 35 -10.99 -2.52 3.18
N ASP A 36 -10.69 -1.36 2.62
CA ASP A 36 -11.13 -0.03 3.09
C ASP A 36 -10.70 0.34 4.52
N ILE A 37 -9.75 -0.38 5.11
CA ILE A 37 -9.27 -0.13 6.48
C ILE A 37 -8.33 1.09 6.52
N ASP A 38 -8.55 1.98 7.50
CA ASP A 38 -7.67 3.12 7.80
C ASP A 38 -6.50 2.70 8.71
N LEU A 39 -5.64 1.80 8.21
CA LEU A 39 -4.52 1.25 8.96
C LEU A 39 -3.41 2.30 9.11
N CYS A 40 -2.99 2.53 10.36
CA CYS A 40 -1.85 3.39 10.65
C CYS A 40 -0.54 2.78 10.13
N ASP A 41 0.44 3.61 9.78
CA ASP A 41 1.77 3.12 9.37
C ASP A 41 2.54 2.40 10.47
N CYS A 42 2.05 2.39 11.71
CA CYS A 42 2.56 1.53 12.78
C CYS A 42 2.01 0.10 12.74
N LEU A 43 1.18 -0.23 11.76
CA LEU A 43 0.57 -1.54 11.50
C LEU A 43 -0.39 -2.08 12.58
N GLU A 44 -0.69 -1.28 13.60
CA GLU A 44 -1.67 -1.60 14.63
C GLU A 44 -3.11 -1.25 14.19
N ILE A 45 -4.05 -2.18 14.35
CA ILE A 45 -5.43 -2.08 13.82
C ILE A 45 -6.22 -0.99 14.56
N ASP A 46 -6.11 -0.97 15.88
CA ASP A 46 -6.88 -0.05 16.75
C ASP A 46 -6.16 1.27 17.03
N CYS A 47 -5.08 1.55 16.30
CA CYS A 47 -4.31 2.78 16.50
C CYS A 47 -5.10 4.01 16.08
N LEU A 48 -5.38 4.90 17.03
CA LEU A 48 -6.02 6.20 16.78
C LEU A 48 -5.12 7.20 16.02
N GLY A 49 -3.81 6.91 15.95
CA GLY A 49 -2.79 7.72 15.31
C GLY A 49 -1.61 7.96 16.26
N CYS A 50 -0.45 7.44 15.92
CA CYS A 50 0.77 7.52 16.74
C CYS A 50 1.84 8.47 16.17
N PHE A 51 1.61 9.04 14.99
CA PHE A 51 2.54 9.95 14.34
C PHE A 51 2.08 11.41 14.46
N TYR A 52 3.01 12.33 14.21
CA TYR A 52 2.67 13.75 14.08
C TYR A 52 1.70 14.00 12.91
N PRO A 53 0.89 15.07 12.97
CA PRO A 53 -0.04 15.40 11.90
C PRO A 53 0.66 15.51 10.55
N CYS A 54 0.20 14.72 9.57
CA CYS A 54 0.75 14.72 8.23
C CYS A 54 0.54 16.09 7.56
N SER A 55 1.58 16.68 6.99
CA SER A 55 1.49 17.97 6.29
C SER A 55 0.60 17.96 5.04
N LYS A 56 0.29 16.78 4.48
CA LYS A 56 -0.53 16.62 3.26
C LYS A 56 -2.02 16.36 3.54
N CYS A 57 -2.34 15.52 4.52
CA CYS A 57 -3.72 15.10 4.81
C CYS A 57 -4.17 15.37 6.25
N ASN A 58 -3.29 15.94 7.08
CA ASN A 58 -3.51 16.26 8.50
C ASN A 58 -3.87 15.06 9.39
N SER A 59 -3.68 13.83 8.91
CA SER A 59 -3.87 12.59 9.67
C SER A 59 -2.65 12.28 10.53
N ASN A 60 -2.88 11.74 11.73
CA ASN A 60 -1.85 11.27 12.66
C ASN A 60 -1.47 9.79 12.42
N LYS A 61 -1.95 9.19 11.33
CA LYS A 61 -1.73 7.78 10.99
C LYS A 61 -0.70 7.57 9.88
N CYS A 62 -0.17 8.65 9.30
CA CYS A 62 0.88 8.55 8.29
C CYS A 62 2.25 8.59 8.97
N GLY A 63 3.17 7.75 8.51
CA GLY A 63 4.57 7.79 8.88
C GLY A 63 5.32 8.92 8.16
N PRO A 64 6.58 8.71 7.77
CA PRO A 64 7.38 9.72 7.07
C PRO A 64 6.78 10.17 5.73
N GLU A 65 6.11 9.26 5.02
CA GLU A 65 5.37 9.55 3.80
C GLU A 65 3.87 9.42 4.00
N CYS A 66 3.12 10.35 3.40
CA CYS A 66 1.65 10.31 3.44
C CYS A 66 1.11 9.02 2.79
N ARG A 67 0.15 8.37 3.48
CA ARG A 67 -0.57 7.19 2.98
C ARG A 67 -1.42 7.50 1.74
N CYS A 68 -1.96 8.71 1.63
CA CYS A 68 -2.88 9.07 0.55
C CYS A 68 -2.30 8.79 -0.85
N ASN A 69 -2.98 7.94 -1.62
CA ASN A 69 -2.61 7.52 -2.99
C ASN A 69 -1.25 6.82 -3.13
N ARG A 70 -0.59 6.40 -2.04
CA ARG A 70 0.70 5.72 -2.16
C ARG A 70 0.53 4.29 -2.69
N LYS A 71 1.63 3.76 -3.23
CA LYS A 71 1.69 2.50 -3.99
C LYS A 71 2.36 1.35 -3.25
N TRP A 72 2.65 1.53 -1.97
CA TRP A 72 3.34 0.57 -1.13
C TRP A 72 2.68 0.53 0.25
N VAL A 73 2.93 -0.53 1.01
CA VAL A 73 2.56 -0.71 2.43
C VAL A 73 3.83 -1.12 3.19
N TYR A 74 3.88 -0.88 4.50
CA TYR A 74 4.90 -1.53 5.31
C TYR A 74 4.46 -2.98 5.54
N ASP A 75 5.37 -3.93 5.35
CA ASP A 75 5.08 -5.35 5.59
C ASP A 75 5.31 -5.68 7.07
N THR A 76 6.46 -5.24 7.61
CA THR A 76 6.87 -5.49 8.99
C THR A 76 7.67 -4.31 9.53
N ILE A 77 7.57 -4.07 10.84
CA ILE A 77 8.40 -3.15 11.61
C ILE A 77 9.30 -3.98 12.52
N GLU A 78 10.61 -3.81 12.41
CA GLU A 78 11.61 -4.60 13.13
C GLU A 78 12.61 -3.71 13.88
N THR A 79 13.18 -4.21 14.98
CA THR A 79 14.31 -3.58 15.67
C THR A 79 15.61 -3.78 14.87
N GLU A 80 16.65 -3.02 15.22
CA GLU A 80 18.00 -3.25 14.67
C GLU A 80 18.56 -4.66 14.99
N ALA A 81 18.03 -5.31 16.03
CA ALA A 81 18.37 -6.68 16.41
C ALA A 81 17.57 -7.75 15.63
N GLY A 82 16.59 -7.34 14.81
CA GLY A 82 15.72 -8.23 14.05
C GLY A 82 14.47 -8.70 14.79
N ASP A 83 14.15 -8.10 15.94
CA ASP A 83 12.91 -8.41 16.66
C ASP A 83 11.72 -7.74 15.96
N VAL A 84 10.69 -8.52 15.62
CA VAL A 84 9.47 -8.01 15.01
C VAL A 84 8.63 -7.27 16.04
N ILE A 85 8.35 -5.99 15.79
CA ILE A 85 7.49 -5.13 16.60
C ILE A 85 6.04 -5.24 16.15
N SER A 86 5.80 -5.18 14.83
CA SER A 86 4.46 -5.29 14.24
C SER A 86 4.55 -5.79 12.81
N GLU A 87 3.54 -6.56 12.41
CA GLU A 87 3.38 -7.10 11.07
C GLU A 87 2.07 -6.63 10.45
N LEU A 88 2.02 -6.57 9.11
CA LEU A 88 0.83 -6.20 8.37
C LEU A 88 -0.29 -7.21 8.66
N PRO A 89 -1.43 -6.80 9.25
CA PRO A 89 -2.42 -7.74 9.76
C PRO A 89 -3.33 -8.34 8.68
N PHE A 90 -3.09 -8.05 7.40
CA PHE A 90 -3.88 -8.54 6.29
C PHE A 90 -3.05 -8.70 5.03
N PHE A 91 -3.53 -9.56 4.14
CA PHE A 91 -2.93 -9.74 2.82
C PHE A 91 -3.27 -8.56 1.90
N VAL A 92 -2.25 -7.88 1.37
CA VAL A 92 -2.41 -6.80 0.38
C VAL A 92 -1.89 -7.28 -0.97
N PRO A 93 -2.73 -7.40 -2.02
CA PRO A 93 -2.31 -7.87 -3.33
C PRO A 93 -1.43 -6.84 -4.04
N ASP A 94 -0.53 -7.30 -4.91
CA ASP A 94 0.45 -6.50 -5.68
C ASP A 94 -0.14 -5.70 -6.87
#